data_AF-A0A9W9BK81-F1
#
_entry.id   AF-A0A9W9BK81-F1
#
_cell.length_a   1.000
_cell.length_b   1.000
_cell.length_c   1.000
_cell.angle_alpha   90.00
_cell.angle_beta   90.00
_cell.angle_gamma   90.00
#
_symmetry.space_group_name_H-M   'P 1'
#
loop_
_entity.id
_entity.type
_entity.pdbx_description
1 polymer ?
#
loop_
_entity_poly.entity_id
_entity_poly.type
_entity_poly.pdbx_seq_one_letter_code
_entity_poly.pdbx_strand_id
1 'polypeptide(L)'
;MATTWKQEIAINSLRMVYPPINTALPSHSGVLRVTRIQEDGNHSVIPISSLKTDLVISLQGMATLAALLTNRYILAIDCSRLVPAIHIQTSTPTPPALTPTALQACKPHLPFIDFLPFPQFRDNLLRAGDVIDSYEFWDDMVSGKLKVWGKTPWDRRGWEMQEDFATKWSWVVTDDILEETNFWRVSRGEEPLLPHLLQGL
;
A
#
# COMPACT_ATOMS: atom_id res chain seq x y z
N MET A 1 -22.37 -4.60 -25.03
CA MET A 1 -23.26 -3.76 -24.21
C MET A 1 -23.07 -3.94 -22.69
N ALA A 2 -22.29 -4.91 -22.19
CA ALA A 2 -22.05 -5.11 -20.76
C ALA A 2 -20.82 -4.38 -20.17
N THR A 3 -19.96 -3.80 -21.01
CA THR A 3 -18.69 -3.15 -20.63
C THR A 3 -18.86 -1.74 -20.08
N THR A 4 -19.85 -0.98 -20.55
CA THR A 4 -20.06 0.43 -20.19
C THR A 4 -20.61 0.60 -18.78
N TRP A 5 -21.45 -0.32 -18.30
CA TRP A 5 -22.08 -0.19 -16.97
C TRP A 5 -21.11 -0.47 -15.82
N LYS A 6 -20.18 -1.43 -15.97
CA LYS A 6 -19.09 -1.65 -15.02
C LYS A 6 -18.15 -0.45 -14.94
N GLN A 7 -17.80 0.14 -16.09
CA GLN A 7 -16.99 1.37 -16.14
C GLN A 7 -17.70 2.57 -15.48
N GLU A 8 -19.02 2.73 -15.68
CA GLU A 8 -19.79 3.84 -15.11
C GLU A 8 -19.96 3.71 -13.59
N ILE A 9 -20.29 2.51 -13.08
CA ILE A 9 -20.30 2.23 -11.64
C ILE A 9 -18.94 2.49 -11.04
N ALA A 10 -17.86 2.07 -11.72
CA ALA A 10 -16.54 2.21 -11.18
C ALA A 10 -16.00 3.65 -11.25
N ILE A 11 -16.36 4.44 -12.28
CA ILE A 11 -16.15 5.90 -12.29
C ILE A 11 -16.92 6.55 -11.15
N ASN A 12 -18.12 6.09 -10.83
CA ASN A 12 -18.92 6.61 -9.72
C ASN A 12 -18.38 6.16 -8.35
N SER A 13 -17.87 4.94 -8.21
CA SER A 13 -17.18 4.46 -7.00
C SER A 13 -15.88 5.22 -6.77
N LEU A 14 -15.05 5.36 -7.80
CA LEU A 14 -13.84 6.15 -7.73
C LEU A 14 -14.17 7.65 -7.49
N ARG A 15 -15.21 8.24 -8.09
CA ARG A 15 -15.65 9.62 -7.79
C ARG A 15 -16.21 9.80 -6.38
N MET A 16 -16.88 8.79 -5.82
CA MET A 16 -17.27 8.78 -4.41
C MET A 16 -16.04 8.68 -3.48
N VAL A 17 -14.99 8.00 -3.94
CA VAL A 17 -13.77 7.71 -3.17
C VAL A 17 -12.70 8.80 -3.32
N TYR A 18 -12.70 9.56 -4.43
CA TYR A 18 -11.82 10.69 -4.73
C TYR A 18 -12.58 12.02 -4.76
N PRO A 19 -13.03 12.52 -3.61
CA PRO A 19 -13.61 13.85 -3.57
C PRO A 19 -12.58 14.93 -3.97
N PRO A 20 -13.06 16.12 -4.39
CA PRO A 20 -12.20 17.26 -4.71
C PRO A 20 -11.21 17.56 -3.57
N ILE A 21 -10.09 18.22 -3.87
CA ILE A 21 -8.97 18.51 -2.93
C ILE A 21 -9.42 19.14 -1.59
N ASN A 22 -10.63 19.71 -1.53
CA ASN A 22 -11.17 20.44 -0.38
C ASN A 22 -11.91 19.58 0.67
N THR A 23 -11.97 18.26 0.57
CA THR A 23 -12.66 17.41 1.56
C THR A 23 -11.69 16.76 2.55
N ALA A 24 -11.99 16.87 3.85
CA ALA A 24 -11.17 16.31 4.93
C ALA A 24 -11.16 14.77 4.96
N LEU A 25 -10.03 14.16 5.34
CA LEU A 25 -9.84 12.71 5.45
C LEU A 25 -10.40 12.13 6.78
N PRO A 26 -11.01 10.93 6.78
CA PRO A 26 -11.44 10.26 8.01
C PRO A 26 -10.29 9.56 8.76
N SER A 27 -10.32 9.62 10.10
CA SER A 27 -9.37 8.94 11.00
C SER A 27 -9.96 7.62 11.55
N HIS A 28 -9.24 6.50 11.44
CA HIS A 28 -9.65 5.22 12.05
C HIS A 28 -8.52 4.60 12.89
N SER A 29 -8.90 3.91 13.98
CA SER A 29 -7.99 3.25 14.94
C SER A 29 -8.58 1.92 15.42
N GLY A 30 -7.75 0.86 15.49
CA GLY A 30 -8.08 -0.46 16.04
C GLY A 30 -6.89 -1.06 16.81
N VAL A 31 -7.15 -1.96 17.78
CA VAL A 31 -6.17 -2.53 18.73
C VAL A 31 -6.20 -4.07 18.65
N LEU A 32 -5.03 -4.72 18.64
CA LEU A 32 -4.89 -6.17 18.76
C LEU A 32 -3.96 -6.55 19.93
N ARG A 33 -4.24 -7.68 20.59
CA ARG A 33 -3.42 -8.27 21.68
C ARG A 33 -2.97 -9.67 21.27
N VAL A 34 -1.73 -10.03 21.59
CA VAL A 34 -1.22 -11.41 21.52
C VAL A 34 -0.66 -11.78 22.89
N THR A 35 -1.06 -12.92 23.43
CA THR A 35 -0.53 -13.51 24.68
C THR A 35 -0.05 -14.92 24.40
N ARG A 36 1.16 -15.28 24.86
CA ARG A 36 1.59 -16.69 24.90
C ARG A 36 1.51 -17.20 26.33
N ILE A 37 0.81 -18.33 26.51
CA ILE A 37 0.65 -19.06 27.77
C ILE A 37 1.94 -19.85 28.04
N GLN A 38 2.37 -19.92 29.29
CA GLN A 38 3.39 -20.87 29.72
C GLN A 38 2.87 -21.67 30.93
N GLU A 39 2.81 -23.00 30.79
CA GLU A 39 2.56 -23.95 31.88
C GLU A 39 3.81 -24.17 32.74
N ASP A 40 3.54 -24.50 34.00
CA ASP A 40 4.36 -24.40 35.22
C ASP A 40 5.65 -25.25 35.30
N GLY A 41 6.52 -24.86 36.25
CA GLY A 41 7.29 -25.85 37.02
C GLY A 41 8.66 -25.40 37.57
N ASN A 42 8.66 -24.77 38.74
CA ASN A 42 9.75 -24.68 39.73
C ASN A 42 11.06 -23.89 39.45
N HIS A 43 11.09 -22.69 40.06
CA HIS A 43 12.16 -22.04 40.85
C HIS A 43 13.62 -22.48 40.68
N SER A 44 14.44 -21.67 39.97
CA SER A 44 15.73 -21.18 40.48
C SER A 44 16.27 -19.98 39.66
N VAL A 45 16.64 -18.92 40.39
CA VAL A 45 17.41 -17.70 40.06
C VAL A 45 17.55 -17.30 38.58
N ILE A 46 16.90 -16.20 38.22
CA ILE A 46 16.86 -15.64 36.86
C ILE A 46 18.18 -14.89 36.52
N PRO A 47 18.90 -15.24 35.43
CA PRO A 47 20.07 -14.51 34.96
C PRO A 47 19.69 -13.18 34.27
N ILE A 48 20.62 -12.23 34.18
CA ILE A 48 20.45 -10.89 33.56
C ILE A 48 20.00 -10.95 32.07
N SER A 49 19.96 -12.13 31.44
CA SER A 49 19.27 -12.42 30.17
C SER A 49 17.72 -12.27 30.22
N SER A 50 17.17 -11.71 31.29
CA SER A 50 15.74 -11.66 31.59
C SER A 50 15.08 -10.28 31.44
N LEU A 51 15.75 -9.28 30.88
CA LEU A 51 15.01 -8.21 30.21
C LEU A 51 14.66 -8.69 28.79
N LYS A 52 13.64 -9.54 28.66
CA LYS A 52 12.79 -9.45 27.46
C LYS A 52 12.00 -8.16 27.64
N THR A 53 12.61 -7.05 27.24
CA THR A 53 11.86 -5.82 27.02
C THR A 53 10.79 -6.14 26.00
N ASP A 54 9.56 -6.27 26.46
CA ASP A 54 8.36 -6.20 25.64
C ASP A 54 8.34 -4.82 24.98
N LEU A 55 9.08 -4.68 23.88
CA LEU A 55 9.05 -3.50 23.05
C LEU A 55 7.71 -3.54 22.29
N VAL A 56 6.68 -2.95 22.90
CA VAL A 56 5.42 -2.68 22.23
C VAL A 56 5.69 -1.59 21.18
N ILE A 57 5.99 -2.00 19.94
CA ILE A 57 5.98 -1.06 18.82
C ILE A 57 4.51 -0.78 18.49
N SER A 58 3.97 0.27 19.10
CA SER A 58 2.64 0.79 18.76
C SER A 58 2.75 1.58 17.45
N LEU A 59 2.54 0.91 16.32
CA LEU A 59 2.34 1.58 15.05
C LEU A 59 0.85 1.70 14.78
N GLN A 60 0.32 2.89 15.07
CA GLN A 60 -0.97 3.29 14.55
C GLN A 60 -0.89 3.30 13.02
N GLY A 61 -1.56 2.35 12.37
CA GLY A 61 -1.70 2.33 10.92
C GLY A 61 -2.88 3.19 10.43
N MET A 62 -2.95 3.39 9.12
CA MET A 62 -4.07 4.05 8.44
C MET A 62 -4.66 3.12 7.39
N ALA A 63 -5.93 3.34 7.03
CA ALA A 63 -6.52 2.63 5.91
C ALA A 63 -5.75 2.96 4.62
N THR A 64 -5.51 1.96 3.77
CA THR A 64 -4.76 2.13 2.50
C THR A 64 -5.38 3.21 1.62
N LEU A 65 -6.71 3.29 1.58
CA LEU A 65 -7.38 4.38 0.90
C LEU A 65 -6.96 5.76 1.43
N ALA A 66 -6.94 5.95 2.75
CA ALA A 66 -6.54 7.21 3.34
C ALA A 66 -5.07 7.55 3.02
N ALA A 67 -4.19 6.55 3.02
CA ALA A 67 -2.78 6.71 2.65
C ALA A 67 -2.61 7.20 1.20
N LEU A 68 -3.29 6.53 0.26
CA LEU A 68 -3.28 6.89 -1.15
C LEU A 68 -3.83 8.32 -1.37
N LEU A 69 -4.92 8.68 -0.67
CA LEU A 69 -5.49 10.02 -0.77
C LEU A 69 -4.60 11.11 -0.16
N THR A 70 -3.84 10.81 0.89
CA THR A 70 -2.82 11.72 1.43
C THR A 70 -1.70 11.95 0.42
N ASN A 71 -1.19 10.88 -0.22
CA ASN A 71 -0.17 11.01 -1.27
C ASN A 71 -0.72 11.82 -2.46
N ARG A 72 -1.96 11.57 -2.88
CA ARG A 72 -2.68 12.35 -3.88
C ARG A 72 -2.75 13.85 -3.54
N TYR A 73 -3.00 14.19 -2.27
CA TYR A 73 -3.06 15.58 -1.80
C TYR A 73 -1.70 16.26 -1.91
N ILE A 74 -0.62 15.57 -1.51
CA ILE A 74 0.77 16.07 -1.61
C ILE A 74 1.16 16.32 -3.07
N LEU A 75 0.72 15.44 -3.97
CA LEU A 75 0.94 15.55 -5.40
C LEU A 75 0.05 16.59 -6.08
N ALA A 76 -0.95 17.14 -5.38
CA ALA A 76 -1.95 18.06 -5.92
C ALA A 76 -2.63 17.56 -7.22
N ILE A 77 -2.86 16.24 -7.32
CA ILE A 77 -3.47 15.63 -8.50
C ILE A 77 -4.99 15.83 -8.48
N ASP A 78 -5.57 16.40 -9.53
CA ASP A 78 -7.02 16.46 -9.68
C ASP A 78 -7.57 15.12 -10.18
N CYS A 79 -8.50 14.54 -9.42
CA CYS A 79 -9.15 13.27 -9.74
C CYS A 79 -10.58 13.45 -10.24
N SER A 80 -11.01 14.69 -10.53
CA SER A 80 -12.35 14.98 -11.07
C SER A 80 -12.62 14.24 -12.40
N ARG A 81 -11.55 13.91 -13.13
CA ARG A 81 -11.56 13.13 -14.36
C ARG A 81 -10.66 11.91 -14.22
N LEU A 82 -11.28 10.74 -14.17
CA LEU A 82 -10.61 9.45 -14.07
C LEU A 82 -10.32 8.89 -15.47
N VAL A 83 -9.48 9.62 -16.21
CA VAL A 83 -9.08 9.26 -17.57
C VAL A 83 -7.57 9.11 -17.64
N PRO A 84 -7.05 8.24 -18.53
CA PRO A 84 -5.62 8.19 -18.79
C PRO A 84 -5.08 9.54 -19.24
N ALA A 85 -4.14 10.10 -18.49
CA ALA A 85 -3.46 11.37 -18.78
C ALA A 85 -2.08 11.39 -18.09
N ILE A 86 -1.31 12.46 -18.27
CA ILE A 86 -0.08 12.72 -17.52
C ILE A 86 -0.45 13.65 -16.36
N HIS A 87 -0.24 13.21 -15.11
CA HIS A 87 -0.71 13.91 -13.90
C HIS A 87 0.39 14.65 -13.13
N ILE A 88 1.46 15.06 -13.80
CA ILE A 88 2.63 15.67 -13.15
C ILE A 88 2.43 17.18 -12.92
N GLN A 89 2.55 17.61 -11.66
CA GLN A 89 2.61 19.01 -11.27
C GLN A 89 4.08 19.44 -11.10
N THR A 90 4.52 20.50 -11.80
CA THR A 90 5.92 20.93 -11.80
C THR A 90 6.27 21.94 -10.69
N SER A 91 5.28 22.40 -9.93
CA SER A 91 5.43 23.55 -9.02
C SER A 91 5.59 23.18 -7.54
N THR A 92 5.40 21.90 -7.17
CA THR A 92 5.42 21.47 -5.76
C THR A 92 6.60 20.52 -5.49
N PRO A 93 7.42 20.78 -4.46
CA PRO A 93 8.38 19.79 -3.99
C PRO A 93 7.62 18.55 -3.50
N THR A 94 7.98 17.37 -4.02
CA THR A 94 7.38 16.09 -3.62
C THR A 94 8.39 15.25 -2.86
N PRO A 95 7.95 14.40 -1.91
CA PRO A 95 8.83 13.43 -1.29
C PRO A 95 9.53 12.55 -2.34
N PRO A 96 10.80 12.13 -2.13
CA PRO A 96 11.54 11.34 -3.12
C PRO A 96 10.82 10.08 -3.61
N ALA A 97 10.06 9.42 -2.73
CA ALA A 97 9.30 8.22 -3.06
C ALA A 97 8.10 8.49 -3.99
N LEU A 98 7.62 9.74 -4.03
CA LEU A 98 6.50 10.18 -4.87
C LEU A 98 6.96 10.96 -6.10
N THR A 99 8.26 11.26 -6.24
CA THR A 99 8.79 11.92 -7.44
C THR A 99 8.41 11.14 -8.70
N PRO A 100 7.88 11.79 -9.74
CA PRO A 100 7.52 11.12 -10.99
C PRO A 100 8.70 10.42 -11.65
N THR A 101 8.48 9.22 -12.17
CA THR A 101 9.45 8.51 -13.01
C THR A 101 9.44 9.07 -14.44
N ALA A 102 10.49 8.75 -15.20
CA ALA A 102 10.54 9.08 -16.63
C ALA A 102 9.38 8.44 -17.42
N LEU A 103 8.91 7.25 -17.01
CA LEU A 103 7.81 6.57 -17.68
C LEU A 103 6.46 7.23 -17.38
N GLN A 104 6.23 7.67 -16.14
CA GLN A 104 5.04 8.46 -15.77
C GLN A 104 4.95 9.78 -16.56
N ALA A 105 6.11 10.37 -16.89
CA ALA A 105 6.17 11.62 -17.67
C ALA A 105 5.87 11.46 -19.16
N CYS A 106 5.85 10.24 -19.69
CA CYS A 106 5.62 10.01 -21.12
C CYS A 106 4.47 9.05 -21.45
N LYS A 107 3.94 8.31 -20.47
CA LYS A 107 2.84 7.37 -20.68
C LYS A 107 1.56 7.85 -19.99
N PRO A 108 0.48 8.17 -20.73
CA PRO A 108 -0.83 8.47 -20.13
C PRO A 108 -1.35 7.30 -19.29
N HIS A 109 -1.86 7.58 -18.09
CA HIS A 109 -2.29 6.55 -17.14
C HIS A 109 -3.36 7.06 -16.16
N LEU A 110 -3.98 6.14 -15.42
CA LEU A 110 -4.94 6.48 -14.38
C LEU A 110 -4.22 7.07 -13.15
N PRO A 111 -4.75 8.14 -12.54
CA PRO A 111 -4.02 8.93 -11.55
C PRO A 111 -3.60 8.13 -10.30
N PHE A 112 -4.29 7.02 -9.99
CA PHE A 112 -3.99 6.23 -8.80
C PHE A 112 -2.59 5.63 -8.79
N ILE A 113 -1.99 5.42 -9.97
CA ILE A 113 -0.62 4.92 -10.09
C ILE A 113 0.35 5.89 -9.42
N ASP A 114 0.12 7.20 -9.54
CA ASP A 114 1.00 8.22 -8.97
C ASP A 114 0.98 8.25 -7.45
N PHE A 115 -0.08 7.74 -6.82
CA PHE A 115 -0.26 7.76 -5.36
C PHE A 115 0.63 6.75 -4.64
N LEU A 116 1.17 5.75 -5.36
CA LEU A 116 1.99 4.69 -4.80
C LEU A 116 3.43 5.17 -4.59
N PRO A 117 4.02 5.01 -3.39
CA PRO A 117 5.38 5.50 -3.11
C PRO A 117 6.49 4.56 -3.57
N PHE A 118 6.25 3.77 -4.63
CA PHE A 118 7.16 2.73 -5.12
C PHE A 118 7.46 2.96 -6.62
N PRO A 119 8.55 3.67 -6.96
CA PRO A 119 8.85 4.06 -8.35
C PRO A 119 8.88 2.87 -9.32
N GLN A 120 9.56 1.78 -8.97
CA GLN A 120 9.66 0.62 -9.85
C GLN A 120 8.31 -0.11 -9.97
N PHE A 121 7.55 -0.21 -8.89
CA PHE A 121 6.21 -0.80 -8.91
C PHE A 121 5.27 -0.02 -9.83
N ARG A 122 5.28 1.32 -9.75
CA ARG A 122 4.53 2.20 -10.67
C ARG A 122 4.93 1.96 -12.13
N ASP A 123 6.21 1.88 -12.41
CA ASP A 123 6.70 1.60 -13.76
C ASP A 123 6.26 0.22 -14.27
N ASN A 124 6.22 -0.80 -13.41
CA ASN A 124 5.71 -2.12 -13.78
C ASN A 124 4.21 -2.09 -14.10
N LEU A 125 3.39 -1.40 -13.28
CA LEU A 125 1.96 -1.18 -13.56
C LEU A 125 1.77 -0.45 -14.90
N LEU A 126 2.58 0.57 -15.16
CA LEU A 126 2.57 1.29 -16.43
C LEU A 126 2.93 0.37 -17.59
N ARG A 127 3.99 -0.44 -17.50
CA ARG A 127 4.37 -1.39 -18.57
C ARG A 127 3.28 -2.42 -18.84
N ALA A 128 2.64 -2.92 -17.79
CA ALA A 128 1.53 -3.86 -17.89
C ALA A 128 0.35 -3.31 -18.69
N GLY A 129 0.02 -2.02 -18.51
CA GLY A 129 -1.06 -1.36 -19.24
C GLY A 129 -2.40 -2.10 -19.06
N ASP A 130 -3.08 -2.37 -20.18
CA ASP A 130 -4.42 -2.98 -20.20
C ASP A 130 -4.44 -4.46 -19.76
N VAL A 131 -3.28 -5.09 -19.53
CA VAL A 131 -3.23 -6.43 -18.92
C VAL A 131 -3.75 -6.40 -17.48
N ILE A 132 -3.64 -5.26 -16.80
CA ILE A 132 -4.22 -5.05 -15.47
C ILE A 132 -5.64 -4.51 -15.64
N ASP A 133 -6.63 -5.23 -15.09
CA ASP A 133 -7.91 -4.61 -14.80
C ASP A 133 -7.71 -3.59 -13.67
N SER A 134 -7.68 -2.31 -14.05
CA SER A 134 -7.44 -1.21 -13.12
C SER A 134 -8.44 -1.14 -11.97
N TYR A 135 -9.66 -1.67 -12.14
CA TYR A 135 -10.68 -1.68 -11.09
C TYR A 135 -10.43 -2.80 -10.10
N GLU A 136 -10.12 -3.99 -10.61
CA GLU A 136 -9.76 -5.13 -9.79
C GLU A 136 -8.51 -4.83 -8.95
N PHE A 137 -7.50 -4.22 -9.56
CA PHE A 137 -6.29 -3.80 -8.86
C PHE A 137 -6.59 -2.76 -7.78
N TRP A 138 -7.39 -1.74 -8.09
CA TRP A 138 -7.80 -0.73 -7.11
C TRP A 138 -8.55 -1.34 -5.92
N ASP A 139 -9.53 -2.20 -6.18
CA ASP A 139 -10.33 -2.86 -5.14
C ASP A 139 -9.45 -3.73 -4.24
N ASP A 140 -8.54 -4.51 -4.82
CA ASP A 140 -7.57 -5.28 -4.06
C ASP A 140 -6.66 -4.40 -3.17
N MET A 141 -6.28 -3.21 -3.64
CA MET A 141 -5.49 -2.29 -2.82
C MET A 141 -6.25 -1.77 -1.60
N VAL A 142 -7.52 -1.38 -1.77
CA VAL A 142 -8.29 -0.69 -0.72
C VAL A 142 -9.13 -1.63 0.14
N SER A 143 -9.26 -2.90 -0.23
CA SER A 143 -10.00 -3.94 0.52
C SER A 143 -9.25 -4.49 1.75
N GLY A 144 -8.04 -3.99 2.03
CA GLY A 144 -7.22 -4.40 3.18
C GLY A 144 -6.14 -5.43 2.86
N LYS A 145 -5.95 -5.77 1.58
CA LYS A 145 -4.85 -6.64 1.12
C LYS A 145 -3.51 -5.91 0.99
N LEU A 146 -3.52 -4.58 1.08
CA LEU A 146 -2.37 -3.80 1.54
C LEU A 146 -2.69 -3.17 2.89
N LYS A 147 -1.67 -3.09 3.75
CA LYS A 147 -1.70 -2.37 5.01
C LYS A 147 -0.70 -1.22 4.97
N VAL A 148 -1.06 -0.11 5.61
CA VAL A 148 -0.18 1.04 5.79
C VAL A 148 -0.01 1.32 7.27
N TRP A 149 1.20 1.10 7.76
CA TRP A 149 1.68 1.37 9.10
C TRP A 149 2.16 2.81 9.23
N GLY A 150 1.96 3.40 10.41
CA GLY A 150 2.37 4.77 10.69
C GLY A 150 1.48 5.82 10.03
N LYS A 151 2.01 7.05 9.97
CA LYS A 151 1.27 8.26 9.54
C LYS A 151 1.87 8.93 8.30
N THR A 152 2.92 8.35 7.73
CA THR A 152 3.70 8.92 6.63
C THR A 152 3.53 8.03 5.40
N PRO A 153 2.46 8.22 4.60
CA PRO A 153 2.12 7.29 3.53
C PRO A 153 3.08 7.30 2.33
N TRP A 154 4.00 8.27 2.26
CA TRP A 154 5.10 8.27 1.30
C TRP A 154 6.38 7.59 1.82
N ASP A 155 6.39 7.15 3.08
CA ASP A 155 7.45 6.28 3.60
C ASP A 155 7.17 4.84 3.15
N ARG A 156 8.05 4.29 2.32
CA ARG A 156 7.94 2.92 1.81
C ARG A 156 7.94 1.89 2.93
N ARG A 157 8.68 2.14 4.03
CA ARG A 157 8.71 1.27 5.22
C ARG A 157 7.33 1.14 5.85
N GLY A 158 6.39 2.05 5.60
CA GLY A 158 5.03 1.95 6.09
C GLY A 158 4.18 0.89 5.40
N TRP A 159 4.56 0.32 4.27
CA TRP A 159 3.66 -0.53 3.48
C TRP A 159 3.92 -2.01 3.68
N GLU A 160 2.84 -2.79 3.79
CA GLU A 160 2.88 -4.26 3.87
C GLU A 160 1.82 -4.86 2.95
N MET A 161 2.24 -5.70 2.00
CA MET A 161 1.34 -6.53 1.20
C MET A 161 0.92 -7.77 1.99
N GLN A 162 -0.37 -8.10 1.93
CA GLN A 162 -0.85 -9.42 2.31
C GLN A 162 -0.50 -10.43 1.22
N GLU A 163 -0.41 -11.71 1.61
CA GLU A 163 0.05 -12.80 0.75
C GLU A 163 -0.84 -12.99 -0.49
N ASP A 164 -2.14 -12.80 -0.35
CA ASP A 164 -3.10 -12.90 -1.47
C ASP A 164 -2.90 -11.78 -2.50
N PHE A 165 -2.62 -10.54 -2.07
CA PHE A 165 -2.24 -9.46 -2.97
C PHE A 165 -0.92 -9.77 -3.69
N ALA A 166 0.11 -10.14 -2.91
CA ALA A 166 1.44 -10.40 -3.43
C ALA A 166 1.46 -11.57 -4.42
N THR A 167 0.64 -12.59 -4.19
CA THR A 167 0.53 -13.75 -5.08
C THR A 167 -0.17 -13.38 -6.38
N LYS A 168 -1.35 -12.75 -6.30
CA LYS A 168 -2.14 -12.38 -7.48
C LYS A 168 -1.42 -11.39 -8.40
N TRP A 169 -0.71 -10.44 -7.82
CA TRP A 169 -0.01 -9.37 -8.53
C TRP A 169 1.50 -9.58 -8.59
N SER A 170 1.98 -10.82 -8.35
CA SER A 170 3.40 -11.16 -8.22
C SER A 170 4.28 -10.71 -9.39
N TRP A 171 3.70 -10.64 -10.59
CA TRP A 171 4.35 -10.26 -11.83
C TRP A 171 4.53 -8.75 -12.02
N VAL A 172 3.86 -7.90 -11.22
CA VAL A 172 4.14 -6.46 -11.14
C VAL A 172 4.85 -6.06 -9.85
N VAL A 173 4.67 -6.84 -8.77
CA VAL A 173 5.33 -6.63 -7.47
C VAL A 173 6.85 -6.66 -7.62
N THR A 174 7.52 -5.79 -6.86
CA THR A 174 8.96 -5.55 -6.94
C THR A 174 9.67 -5.94 -5.65
N ASP A 175 10.98 -6.17 -5.72
CA ASP A 175 11.76 -6.58 -4.55
C ASP A 175 11.71 -5.53 -3.43
N ASP A 176 11.72 -4.23 -3.77
CA ASP A 176 11.68 -3.15 -2.78
C ASP A 176 10.41 -3.17 -1.92
N ILE A 177 9.22 -3.38 -2.49
CA ILE A 177 7.99 -3.49 -1.70
C ILE A 177 7.89 -4.81 -0.93
N LEU A 178 8.48 -5.89 -1.45
CA LEU A 178 8.56 -7.18 -0.74
C LEU A 178 9.52 -7.11 0.45
N GLU A 179 10.64 -6.40 0.33
CA GLU A 179 11.56 -6.14 1.45
C GLU A 179 10.85 -5.41 2.60
N GLU A 180 10.07 -4.38 2.29
CA GLU A 180 9.29 -3.63 3.29
C GLU A 180 8.17 -4.48 3.90
N THR A 181 7.50 -5.28 3.07
CA THR A 181 6.50 -6.27 3.52
C THR A 181 7.12 -7.29 4.48
N ASN A 182 8.26 -7.85 4.11
CA ASN A 182 8.95 -8.88 4.89
C ASN A 182 9.53 -8.33 6.19
N PHE A 183 9.95 -7.07 6.22
CA PHE A 183 10.32 -6.43 7.47
C PHE A 183 9.20 -6.52 8.51
N TRP A 184 7.96 -6.19 8.13
CA TRP A 184 6.83 -6.26 9.06
C TRP A 184 6.49 -7.69 9.45
N ARG A 185 6.42 -8.60 8.48
CA ARG A 185 6.10 -10.02 8.71
C ARG A 185 7.09 -10.65 9.68
N VAL A 186 8.39 -10.53 9.40
CA VAL A 186 9.46 -11.09 10.24
C VAL A 186 9.49 -10.43 11.61
N SER A 187 9.22 -9.11 11.71
CA SER A 187 9.17 -8.42 13.00
C SER A 187 8.11 -8.98 13.95
N ARG A 188 7.07 -9.67 13.45
CA ARG A 188 6.05 -10.37 14.26
C ARG A 188 6.20 -11.89 14.27
N GLY A 189 7.27 -12.42 13.67
CA GLY A 189 7.53 -13.86 13.61
C GLY A 189 6.73 -14.61 12.53
N GLU A 190 6.24 -13.91 11.50
CA GLU A 190 5.68 -14.55 10.30
C GLU A 190 6.77 -14.84 9.27
N GLU A 191 6.56 -15.86 8.44
CA GLU A 191 7.47 -16.22 7.36
C GLU A 191 7.49 -15.12 6.27
N PRO A 192 8.68 -14.79 5.71
CA PRO A 192 8.77 -13.84 4.63
C PRO A 192 8.10 -14.38 3.36
N LEU A 193 7.50 -13.48 2.58
CA LEU A 193 7.07 -13.76 1.22
C LEU A 193 8.30 -13.85 0.32
N LEU A 194 8.46 -15.00 -0.35
CA LEU A 194 9.60 -15.26 -1.22
C LEU A 194 9.17 -15.13 -2.70
N PRO A 195 9.86 -14.32 -3.53
CA PRO A 195 9.45 -14.07 -4.92
C PRO A 195 9.19 -15.34 -5.74
N HIS A 196 10.04 -16.36 -5.57
CA HIS A 196 9.93 -17.63 -6.30
C HIS A 196 8.72 -18.50 -5.89
N LEU A 197 8.15 -18.27 -4.71
CA LEU A 197 6.93 -18.96 -4.25
C LEU A 197 5.66 -18.24 -4.71
N LEU A 198 5.74 -16.95 -5.03
CA LEU A 198 4.59 -16.15 -5.49
C LEU A 198 4.25 -16.39 -6.98
N GLN A 199 5.16 -16.99 -7.75
CA GLN A 199 4.99 -17.22 -9.19
C GLN A 199 4.41 -18.60 -9.54
N GLY A 200 4.08 -19.43 -8.53
CA GLY A 200 3.69 -20.84 -8.70
C GLY A 200 2.29 -21.22 -8.19
N LEU A 201 1.43 -20.23 -7.87
CA LEU A 201 0.07 -20.42 -7.36
C LEU A 201 -0.99 -20.01 -8.39
#